data_AF-A0A536HLA5-F1
#
_entry.id   AF-A0A536HLA5-F1
#
_cell.length_a   1.000
_cell.length_b   1.000
_cell.length_c   1.000
_cell.angle_alpha   90.00
_cell.angle_beta   90.00
_cell.angle_gamma   90.00
#
_symmetry.space_group_name_H-M   'P 1'
#
loop_
_entity.id
_entity.type
_entity.pdbx_description
1 polymer ?
#
loop_
_entity_poly.entity_id
_entity_poly.type
_entity_poly.pdbx_seq_one_letter_code
_entity_poly.pdbx_strand_id
1 'polypeptide(L)'
;ALRQRGWTAIGSERTVPAATTARDAARVPMFVGDLDAIRDAPLLDLVIMFHVLEHLADPIAALRDVARRLRPGGTLILGIPNIASWQSRFAGPSWMHLDVPRHLSHFSPDSIERALVDSGLHVARLDFRSFEHDPFGWVQSALDRLGFEQGVLVKLLARMGERRSGRLATLAAVALAVPLGVLGLAVAVASWRADAGAVMEVWAVREERGKG
;
A
#
# COMPACT_ATOMS: atom_id res chain seq x y z
N ALA A 1 5.48 16.76 -5.47
CA ALA A 1 4.20 17.49 -5.32
C ALA A 1 4.12 18.34 -4.04
N LEU A 2 4.34 17.79 -2.84
CA LEU A 2 4.20 18.55 -1.57
C LEU A 2 5.19 19.70 -1.45
N ARG A 3 6.46 19.52 -1.82
CA ARG A 3 7.45 20.60 -1.82
C ARG A 3 7.09 21.78 -2.71
N GLN A 4 6.51 21.51 -3.89
CA GLN A 4 6.02 22.56 -4.79
C GLN A 4 4.86 23.36 -4.18
N ARG A 5 4.22 22.82 -3.13
CA ARG A 5 3.19 23.47 -2.33
C ARG A 5 3.72 24.04 -1.01
N GLY A 6 5.04 24.19 -0.88
CA GLY A 6 5.67 24.85 0.28
C GLY A 6 5.97 23.94 1.49
N TRP A 7 5.77 22.62 1.37
CA TRP A 7 6.07 21.69 2.47
C TRP A 7 7.56 21.41 2.58
N THR A 8 8.07 21.44 3.81
CA THR A 8 9.38 20.85 4.17
C THR A 8 9.18 19.36 4.41
N ALA A 9 10.00 18.53 3.78
CA ALA A 9 9.85 17.08 3.85
C ALA A 9 11.19 16.40 4.15
N ILE A 10 11.11 15.31 4.91
CA ILE A 10 12.17 14.35 5.19
C ILE A 10 11.59 12.94 4.97
N GLY A 11 12.44 11.94 4.78
CA GLY A 11 12.01 10.55 4.66
C GLY A 11 12.99 9.57 5.29
N SER A 12 12.57 8.32 5.42
CA SER A 12 13.41 7.23 5.89
C SER A 12 13.30 6.04 4.95
N GLU A 13 14.40 5.33 4.75
CA GLU A 13 14.43 4.10 3.97
C GLU A 13 15.41 3.10 4.59
N ARG A 14 15.11 1.80 4.54
CA ARG A 14 15.86 0.77 5.30
C ARG A 14 17.27 0.55 4.79
N THR A 15 17.52 0.81 3.52
CA THR A 15 18.80 0.50 2.87
C THR A 15 19.45 1.76 2.31
N VAL A 16 20.78 1.82 2.38
CA VAL A 16 21.57 2.93 1.80
C VAL A 16 21.25 3.12 0.31
N PRO A 17 21.17 2.07 -0.54
CA PRO A 17 20.81 2.26 -1.95
C PRO A 17 19.43 2.88 -2.13
N ALA A 18 18.40 2.37 -1.44
CA ALA A 18 17.03 2.90 -1.56
C ALA A 18 16.94 4.35 -1.07
N ALA A 19 17.55 4.66 0.08
CA ALA A 19 17.61 6.02 0.61
C ALA A 19 18.34 6.99 -0.34
N THR A 20 19.42 6.54 -0.99
CA THR A 20 20.17 7.34 -1.98
C THR A 20 19.32 7.63 -3.21
N THR A 21 18.70 6.60 -3.79
CA THR A 21 17.80 6.75 -4.94
C THR A 21 16.61 7.66 -4.62
N ALA A 22 15.98 7.49 -3.46
CA ALA A 22 14.87 8.32 -3.02
C ALA A 22 15.29 9.78 -2.80
N ARG A 23 16.45 10.02 -2.18
CA ARG A 23 17.03 11.36 -2.01
C ARG A 23 17.26 12.03 -3.36
N ASP A 24 17.84 11.32 -4.32
CA ASP A 24 18.18 11.91 -5.62
C ASP A 24 16.93 12.23 -6.45
N ALA A 25 15.91 11.37 -6.37
CA ALA A 25 14.63 11.56 -7.06
C ALA A 25 13.77 12.68 -6.42
N ALA A 26 13.59 12.67 -5.10
CA ALA A 26 12.70 13.60 -4.39
C ALA A 26 13.41 14.89 -3.93
N ARG A 27 14.75 14.89 -3.94
CA ARG A 27 15.63 15.95 -3.44
C ARG A 27 15.35 16.31 -1.98
N VAL A 28 14.97 15.34 -1.15
CA VAL A 28 14.68 15.49 0.29
C VAL A 28 15.72 14.78 1.13
N PRO A 29 16.01 15.25 2.36
CA PRO A 29 16.82 14.49 3.31
C PRO A 29 16.22 13.10 3.55
N MET A 30 17.05 12.07 3.43
CA MET A 30 16.67 10.67 3.68
C MET A 30 17.54 10.09 4.79
N PHE A 31 16.90 9.49 5.79
CA PHE A 31 17.53 8.76 6.87
C PHE A 31 17.56 7.27 6.54
N VAL A 32 18.65 6.58 6.91
CA VAL A 32 18.76 5.13 6.70
C VAL A 32 18.27 4.39 7.93
N GLY A 33 17.19 3.61 7.77
CA GLY A 33 16.51 2.85 8.82
C GLY A 33 15.00 3.05 8.79
N ASP A 34 14.34 2.53 9.82
CA ASP A 34 12.92 2.78 10.07
C ASP A 34 12.70 4.18 10.67
N LEU A 35 11.47 4.47 11.12
CA LEU A 35 11.07 5.79 11.62
C LEU A 35 11.97 6.32 12.75
N ASP A 36 12.55 5.42 13.56
CA ASP A 36 13.47 5.75 14.65
C ASP A 36 14.84 6.27 14.21
N ALA A 37 15.22 6.06 12.94
CA ALA A 37 16.42 6.66 12.37
C ALA A 37 16.31 8.19 12.26
N ILE A 38 15.09 8.72 12.21
CA ILE A 38 14.83 10.16 12.20
C ILE A 38 14.99 10.70 13.63
N ARG A 39 16.20 11.14 13.96
CA ARG A 39 16.54 11.77 15.25
C ARG A 39 16.32 13.28 15.17
N ASP A 40 15.93 13.88 16.29
CA ASP A 40 15.88 15.34 16.48
C ASP A 40 15.02 16.12 15.45
N ALA A 41 13.90 15.53 15.02
CA ALA A 41 12.91 16.22 14.19
C ALA A 41 11.83 16.89 15.06
N PRO A 42 11.35 18.10 14.69
CA PRO A 42 10.16 18.68 15.30
C PRO A 42 8.95 17.75 15.08
N LEU A 43 7.90 17.97 15.88
CA LEU A 43 6.63 17.27 15.66
C LEU A 43 6.13 17.52 14.23
N LEU A 44 5.67 16.46 13.59
CA LEU A 44 5.28 16.43 12.19
C LEU A 44 3.81 16.83 12.04
N ASP A 45 3.52 17.64 11.03
CA ASP A 45 2.16 17.94 10.59
C ASP A 45 1.51 16.75 9.87
N LEU A 46 2.33 15.98 9.13
CA LEU A 46 1.90 14.94 8.22
C LEU A 46 2.92 13.80 8.16
N VAL A 47 2.45 12.57 8.25
CA VAL A 47 3.22 11.35 7.98
C VAL A 47 2.52 10.58 6.87
N ILE A 48 3.27 10.04 5.91
CA ILE A 48 2.73 9.25 4.79
C ILE A 48 3.46 7.91 4.77
N MET A 49 2.72 6.80 4.76
CA MET A 49 3.25 5.44 4.65
C MET A 49 2.43 4.65 3.63
N PHE A 50 2.96 4.50 2.43
CA PHE A 50 2.34 3.69 1.37
C PHE A 50 3.09 2.38 1.22
N HIS A 51 2.38 1.27 1.43
CA HIS A 51 2.90 -0.08 1.37
C HIS A 51 4.12 -0.32 2.27
N VAL A 52 4.04 0.18 3.51
CA VAL A 52 5.10 0.02 4.51
C VAL A 52 4.61 -0.82 5.68
N LEU A 53 3.42 -0.51 6.21
CA LEU A 53 2.94 -1.03 7.48
C LEU A 53 2.82 -2.57 7.47
N GLU A 54 2.37 -3.15 6.36
CA GLU A 54 2.24 -4.60 6.16
C GLU A 54 3.56 -5.36 6.18
N HIS A 55 4.69 -4.66 5.99
CA HIS A 55 6.05 -5.22 6.00
C HIS A 55 6.76 -5.05 7.35
N LEU A 56 6.12 -4.40 8.33
CA LEU A 56 6.72 -4.18 9.65
C LEU A 56 6.46 -5.38 10.57
N ALA A 57 7.48 -5.75 11.36
CA ALA A 57 7.38 -6.86 12.29
C ALA A 57 6.39 -6.57 13.44
N ASP A 58 6.32 -5.31 13.87
CA ASP A 58 5.34 -4.84 14.86
C ASP A 58 4.65 -3.57 14.32
N PRO A 59 3.53 -3.72 13.58
CA PRO A 59 2.82 -2.58 13.01
C PRO A 59 2.21 -1.67 14.08
N ILE A 60 1.83 -2.21 15.24
CA ILE A 60 1.22 -1.42 16.32
C ILE A 60 2.27 -0.53 16.99
N ALA A 61 3.45 -1.07 17.27
CA ALA A 61 4.57 -0.25 17.76
C ALA A 61 4.91 0.89 16.79
N ALA A 62 4.99 0.58 15.48
CA ALA A 62 5.25 1.59 14.47
C ALA A 62 4.17 2.70 14.43
N LEU A 63 2.89 2.34 14.51
CA LEU A 63 1.79 3.32 14.58
C LEU A 63 1.87 4.18 15.85
N ARG A 64 2.25 3.61 17.00
CA ARG A 64 2.51 4.39 18.23
C ARG A 64 3.67 5.35 18.06
N ASP A 65 4.73 4.96 17.35
CA ASP A 65 5.88 5.83 17.08
C ASP A 65 5.49 7.01 16.18
N VAL A 66 4.68 6.74 15.14
CA VAL A 66 4.07 7.77 14.30
C VAL A 66 3.22 8.72 15.15
N ALA A 67 2.34 8.19 15.99
CA ALA A 67 1.48 9.00 16.85
C ALA A 67 2.30 9.90 17.78
N ARG A 68 3.42 9.41 18.35
CA ARG A 68 4.30 10.25 19.19
C ARG A 68 4.96 11.39 18.41
N ARG A 69 5.28 11.17 17.13
CA ARG A 69 5.98 12.12 16.26
C ARG A 69 5.05 13.11 15.58
N LEU A 70 3.77 12.80 15.40
CA LEU A 70 2.77 13.76 14.90
C LEU A 70 2.47 14.81 15.95
N ARG A 71 2.30 16.09 15.58
CA ARG A 71 1.71 17.05 16.52
C ARG A 71 0.23 16.72 16.80
N PRO A 72 -0.36 17.24 17.89
CA PRO A 72 -1.82 17.21 18.04
C PRO A 72 -2.52 17.82 16.81
N GLY A 73 -3.55 17.13 16.32
CA GLY A 73 -4.22 17.46 15.05
C GLY A 73 -3.42 17.14 13.78
N GLY A 74 -2.23 16.54 13.90
CA GLY A 74 -1.44 16.06 12.78
C GLY A 74 -2.00 14.77 12.18
N THR A 75 -1.71 14.54 10.90
CA THR A 75 -2.34 13.49 10.09
C THR A 75 -1.35 12.40 9.68
N LEU A 76 -1.77 11.14 9.77
CA LEU A 76 -1.17 10.00 9.11
C LEU A 76 -1.99 9.63 7.88
N ILE A 77 -1.35 9.46 6.73
CA ILE A 77 -1.95 8.87 5.54
C ILE A 77 -1.29 7.51 5.28
N LEU A 78 -2.09 6.45 5.30
CA LEU A 78 -1.68 5.09 5.00
C LEU A 78 -2.22 4.67 3.63
N GLY A 79 -1.47 3.84 2.92
CA GLY A 79 -1.91 3.11 1.75
C GLY A 79 -1.55 1.65 1.97
N ILE A 80 -2.54 0.79 2.19
CA ILE A 80 -2.31 -0.60 2.60
C ILE A 80 -3.27 -1.57 1.88
N PRO A 81 -2.87 -2.80 1.59
CA PRO A 81 -3.76 -3.82 1.04
C PRO A 81 -4.94 -4.13 1.95
N ASN A 82 -6.09 -4.40 1.34
CA ASN A 82 -7.33 -4.76 2.01
C ASN A 82 -7.61 -6.27 1.87
N ILE A 83 -7.37 -7.03 2.93
CA ILE A 83 -7.62 -8.48 2.97
C ILE A 83 -9.12 -8.81 2.89
N ALA A 84 -10.00 -7.88 3.22
CA ALA A 84 -11.45 -8.05 3.11
C ALA A 84 -12.01 -7.73 1.71
N SER A 85 -11.15 -7.28 0.79
CA SER A 85 -11.55 -6.85 -0.56
C SER A 85 -12.18 -7.97 -1.39
N TRP A 86 -12.99 -7.58 -2.37
CA TRP A 86 -13.54 -8.54 -3.33
C TRP A 86 -12.43 -9.24 -4.12
N GLN A 87 -11.37 -8.52 -4.46
CA GLN A 87 -10.24 -9.09 -5.19
C GLN A 87 -9.49 -10.13 -4.35
N SER A 88 -9.26 -9.86 -3.06
CA SER A 88 -8.65 -10.84 -2.15
C SER A 88 -9.50 -12.11 -2.03
N ARG A 89 -10.81 -11.96 -1.84
CA ARG A 89 -11.75 -13.10 -1.79
C ARG A 89 -11.79 -13.87 -3.11
N PHE A 90 -11.77 -13.16 -4.23
CA PHE A 90 -11.81 -13.76 -5.56
C PHE A 90 -10.50 -14.41 -5.94
N ALA A 91 -9.33 -13.91 -5.55
CA ALA A 91 -8.05 -14.51 -5.92
C ALA A 91 -7.63 -15.59 -4.90
N GLY A 92 -7.94 -15.38 -3.62
CA GLY A 92 -7.55 -16.29 -2.55
C GLY A 92 -6.03 -16.37 -2.42
N PRO A 93 -5.43 -17.58 -2.40
CA PRO A 93 -3.98 -17.75 -2.27
C PRO A 93 -3.15 -17.12 -3.40
N SER A 94 -3.75 -16.86 -4.58
CA SER A 94 -3.06 -16.22 -5.70
C SER A 94 -3.14 -14.69 -5.66
N TRP A 95 -3.78 -14.09 -4.66
CA TRP A 95 -3.94 -12.64 -4.58
C TRP A 95 -2.58 -11.94 -4.56
N MET A 96 -2.37 -11.01 -5.48
CA MET A 96 -1.08 -10.33 -5.66
C MET A 96 -0.58 -9.63 -4.39
N HIS A 97 -1.50 -9.09 -3.57
CA HIS A 97 -1.13 -8.42 -2.32
C HIS A 97 -1.13 -9.38 -1.10
N LEU A 98 -1.31 -10.69 -1.29
CA LEU A 98 -1.06 -11.65 -0.22
C LEU A 98 0.44 -11.73 0.08
N ASP A 99 1.26 -11.92 -0.96
CA ASP A 99 2.70 -11.62 -0.99
C ASP A 99 3.53 -12.09 0.23
N VAL A 100 3.18 -13.26 0.77
CA VAL A 100 3.96 -13.91 1.82
C VAL A 100 5.26 -14.46 1.22
N PRO A 101 6.42 -14.33 1.89
CA PRO A 101 6.63 -13.89 3.26
C PRO A 101 6.96 -12.40 3.43
N ARG A 102 6.81 -11.57 2.39
CA ARG A 102 7.15 -10.14 2.49
C ARG A 102 6.09 -9.36 3.26
N HIS A 103 4.81 -9.62 3.03
CA HIS A 103 3.71 -9.09 3.84
C HIS A 103 3.59 -9.94 5.11
N LEU A 104 3.96 -9.35 6.24
CA LEU A 104 3.92 -9.97 7.56
C LEU A 104 2.56 -9.82 8.23
N SER A 105 1.81 -8.79 7.84
CA SER A 105 0.47 -8.49 8.36
C SER A 105 -0.48 -8.14 7.22
N HIS A 106 -1.76 -8.52 7.38
CA HIS A 106 -2.83 -8.20 6.44
C HIS A 106 -3.98 -7.54 7.19
N PHE A 107 -4.46 -6.41 6.68
CA PHE A 107 -5.47 -5.59 7.36
C PHE A 107 -6.80 -5.60 6.62
N SER A 108 -7.89 -5.67 7.39
CA SER A 108 -9.24 -5.28 6.98
C SER A 108 -9.54 -3.85 7.46
N PRO A 109 -10.62 -3.21 7.00
CA PRO A 109 -11.08 -1.93 7.54
C PRO A 109 -11.17 -1.93 9.08
N ASP A 110 -11.84 -2.93 9.63
CA ASP A 110 -12.02 -3.06 11.08
C ASP A 110 -10.69 -3.26 11.83
N SER A 111 -9.77 -4.05 11.26
CA SER A 111 -8.51 -4.34 11.95
C SER A 111 -7.54 -3.16 11.89
N ILE A 112 -7.51 -2.39 10.79
CA ILE A 112 -6.69 -1.17 10.74
C ILE A 112 -7.26 -0.08 11.65
N GLU A 113 -8.59 0.06 11.72
CA GLU A 113 -9.22 1.02 12.63
C GLU A 113 -8.85 0.73 14.09
N ARG A 114 -8.97 -0.53 14.53
CA ARG A 114 -8.56 -0.94 15.88
C ARG A 114 -7.07 -0.69 16.13
N ALA A 115 -6.21 -1.05 15.18
CA ALA A 115 -4.77 -0.82 15.28
C ALA A 115 -4.41 0.67 15.45
N LEU A 116 -5.14 1.56 14.76
CA LEU A 116 -4.97 3.00 14.89
C LEU A 116 -5.42 3.49 16.27
N VAL A 117 -6.60 3.05 16.73
CA VAL A 117 -7.13 3.41 18.06
C VAL A 117 -6.18 2.97 19.18
N ASP A 118 -5.69 1.73 19.13
CA ASP A 118 -4.71 1.17 20.09
C ASP A 118 -3.35 1.90 20.07
N SER A 119 -3.14 2.73 19.05
CA SER A 119 -1.94 3.56 18.87
C SER A 119 -2.15 5.03 19.20
N GLY A 120 -3.37 5.45 19.57
CA GLY A 120 -3.71 6.84 19.86
C GLY A 120 -4.01 7.69 18.63
N LEU A 121 -4.48 7.06 17.56
CA LEU A 121 -4.90 7.69 16.30
C LEU A 121 -6.36 7.33 16.01
N HIS A 122 -7.09 8.22 15.34
CA HIS A 122 -8.48 7.98 14.95
C HIS A 122 -8.65 8.12 13.46
N VAL A 123 -9.44 7.23 12.85
CA VAL A 123 -9.75 7.29 11.42
C VAL A 123 -10.62 8.51 11.16
N ALA A 124 -10.12 9.44 10.34
CA ALA A 124 -10.88 10.58 9.85
C ALA A 124 -11.51 10.32 8.48
N ARG A 125 -10.87 9.48 7.65
CA ARG A 125 -11.37 9.08 6.34
C ARG A 125 -10.77 7.73 5.95
N LEU A 126 -11.60 6.92 5.30
CA LEU A 126 -11.20 5.68 4.65
C LEU A 126 -11.62 5.75 3.17
N ASP A 127 -10.73 5.42 2.26
CA ASP A 127 -10.99 5.37 0.82
C ASP A 127 -10.52 4.04 0.25
N PHE A 128 -11.24 3.52 -0.73
CA PHE A 128 -10.96 2.22 -1.35
C PHE A 128 -10.55 2.33 -2.82
N ARG A 129 -10.43 3.56 -3.34
CA ARG A 129 -10.17 3.78 -4.77
C ARG A 129 -8.68 3.73 -5.05
N SER A 130 -8.23 2.66 -5.71
CA SER A 130 -6.88 2.57 -6.25
C SER A 130 -6.89 2.29 -7.75
N PHE A 131 -6.72 3.34 -8.54
CA PHE A 131 -6.62 3.21 -10.00
C PHE A 131 -5.32 2.50 -10.43
N GLU A 132 -4.27 2.60 -9.63
CA GLU A 132 -2.98 2.00 -9.92
C GLU A 132 -3.01 0.48 -9.68
N HIS A 133 -3.70 0.02 -8.63
CA HIS A 133 -3.65 -1.39 -8.21
C HIS A 133 -4.87 -2.19 -8.64
N ASP A 134 -6.08 -1.64 -8.54
CA ASP A 134 -7.29 -2.48 -8.66
C ASP A 134 -7.55 -2.98 -10.09
N PRO A 135 -7.54 -2.14 -11.15
CA PRO A 135 -7.83 -2.62 -12.50
C PRO A 135 -6.83 -3.69 -12.96
N PHE A 136 -5.54 -3.45 -12.74
CA PHE A 136 -4.49 -4.41 -13.08
C PHE A 136 -4.57 -5.67 -12.21
N GLY A 137 -4.81 -5.51 -10.91
CA GLY A 137 -4.97 -6.63 -9.99
C GLY A 137 -6.13 -7.56 -10.37
N TRP A 138 -7.22 -7.02 -10.92
CA TRP A 138 -8.33 -7.84 -11.43
C TRP A 138 -7.96 -8.63 -12.67
N VAL A 139 -7.22 -8.03 -13.61
CA VAL A 139 -6.69 -8.75 -14.79
C VAL A 139 -5.81 -9.91 -14.36
N GLN A 140 -4.87 -9.64 -13.45
CA GLN A 140 -3.94 -10.65 -12.97
C GLN A 140 -4.68 -11.75 -12.19
N SER A 141 -5.58 -11.39 -11.28
CA SER A 141 -6.39 -12.35 -10.53
C SER A 141 -7.21 -13.26 -11.45
N ALA A 142 -7.78 -12.71 -12.54
CA ALA A 142 -8.52 -13.49 -13.51
C ALA A 142 -7.61 -14.44 -14.30
N LEU A 143 -6.44 -13.99 -14.76
CA LEU A 143 -5.47 -14.84 -15.45
C LEU A 143 -4.97 -15.99 -14.54
N ASP A 144 -4.67 -15.68 -13.29
CA ASP A 144 -4.23 -16.69 -12.32
C ASP A 144 -5.34 -17.73 -12.07
N ARG A 145 -6.61 -17.29 -12.00
CA ARG A 145 -7.77 -18.21 -11.90
C ARG A 145 -8.04 -19.02 -13.16
N LEU A 146 -7.62 -18.54 -14.33
CA LEU A 146 -7.67 -19.28 -15.59
C LEU A 146 -6.50 -20.27 -15.75
N GLY A 147 -5.62 -20.38 -14.74
CA GLY A 147 -4.52 -21.33 -14.73
C GLY A 147 -3.26 -20.85 -15.46
N PHE A 148 -3.17 -19.56 -15.78
CA PHE A 148 -1.92 -18.97 -16.24
C PHE A 148 -0.90 -18.92 -15.09
N GLU A 149 0.38 -18.82 -15.44
CA GLU A 149 1.43 -18.65 -14.43
C GLU A 149 1.15 -17.42 -13.56
N GLN A 150 1.19 -17.62 -12.24
CA GLN A 150 0.98 -16.55 -11.29
C GLN A 150 1.92 -15.38 -11.57
N GLY A 151 1.34 -14.19 -11.72
CA GLY A 151 2.11 -12.98 -11.95
C GLY A 151 2.66 -12.84 -13.37
N VAL A 152 2.16 -13.61 -14.37
CA VAL A 152 2.71 -13.64 -15.74
C VAL A 152 2.90 -12.25 -16.34
N LEU A 153 1.94 -11.35 -16.16
CA LEU A 153 2.01 -9.97 -16.67
C LEU A 153 3.06 -9.13 -15.93
N VAL A 154 3.17 -9.25 -14.61
CA VAL A 154 4.20 -8.56 -13.82
C VAL A 154 5.58 -9.05 -14.23
N LYS A 155 5.77 -10.37 -14.32
CA LYS A 155 7.04 -10.97 -14.76
C LYS A 155 7.42 -10.50 -16.17
N LEU A 156 6.45 -10.34 -17.07
CA LEU A 156 6.68 -9.79 -18.40
C LEU A 156 7.10 -8.31 -18.35
N LEU A 157 6.35 -7.47 -17.64
CA LEU A 157 6.59 -6.02 -17.54
C LEU A 157 7.91 -5.71 -16.84
N ALA A 158 8.20 -6.42 -15.74
CA ALA A 158 9.43 -6.30 -14.97
C ALA A 158 10.63 -7.05 -15.59
N ARG A 159 10.44 -7.69 -16.76
CA ARG A 159 11.46 -8.47 -17.47
C ARG A 159 12.15 -9.52 -16.58
N MET A 160 11.38 -10.14 -15.70
CA MET A 160 11.87 -11.18 -14.80
C MET A 160 12.23 -12.44 -15.60
N GLY A 161 13.42 -13.00 -15.32
CA GLY A 161 13.95 -14.16 -16.02
C GLY A 161 13.30 -15.49 -15.65
N GLU A 162 12.61 -15.57 -14.50
CA GLU A 162 12.07 -16.81 -13.93
C GLU A 162 10.74 -17.29 -14.52
N ARG A 163 10.40 -16.89 -15.75
CA ARG A 163 9.15 -17.31 -16.39
C ARG A 163 9.17 -18.81 -16.69
N ARG A 164 8.16 -19.52 -16.21
CA ARG A 164 7.95 -20.94 -16.52
C ARG A 164 7.03 -21.15 -17.73
N SER A 165 6.27 -20.12 -18.10
CA SER A 165 5.33 -20.15 -19.21
C SER A 165 6.02 -20.20 -20.58
N GLY A 166 5.50 -21.05 -21.47
CA GLY A 166 5.87 -21.03 -22.89
C GLY A 166 5.41 -19.75 -23.61
N ARG A 167 5.97 -19.50 -24.79
CA ARG A 167 5.65 -18.31 -25.61
C ARG A 167 4.16 -18.22 -25.95
N LEU A 168 3.51 -19.34 -26.29
CA LEU A 168 2.09 -19.37 -26.64
C LEU A 168 1.19 -18.96 -25.45
N ALA A 169 1.47 -19.50 -24.26
CA ALA A 169 0.75 -19.13 -23.04
C ALA A 169 0.95 -17.66 -22.68
N THR A 170 2.16 -17.13 -22.89
CA THR A 170 2.43 -15.69 -22.68
C THR A 170 1.64 -14.82 -23.65
N LEU A 171 1.59 -15.18 -24.94
CA LEU A 171 0.82 -14.45 -25.94
C LEU A 171 -0.69 -14.49 -25.64
N ALA A 172 -1.20 -15.66 -25.23
CA ALA A 172 -2.59 -15.80 -24.83
C ALA A 172 -2.93 -14.94 -23.61
N ALA A 173 -2.06 -14.90 -22.60
CA ALA A 173 -2.24 -14.03 -21.42
C ALA A 173 -2.29 -12.54 -21.81
N VAL A 174 -1.40 -12.09 -22.69
CA VAL A 174 -1.38 -10.70 -23.19
C VAL A 174 -2.64 -10.39 -23.99
N ALA A 175 -3.08 -11.31 -24.86
CA ALA A 175 -4.31 -11.13 -25.64
C ALA A 175 -5.56 -11.02 -24.75
N LEU A 176 -5.64 -11.83 -23.69
CA LEU A 176 -6.73 -11.79 -22.72
C LEU A 176 -6.67 -10.57 -21.80
N ALA A 177 -5.49 -9.99 -21.56
CA ALA A 177 -5.33 -8.85 -20.65
C ALA A 177 -6.17 -7.63 -21.04
N VAL A 178 -6.37 -7.38 -22.34
CA VAL A 178 -7.13 -6.23 -22.84
C VAL A 178 -8.64 -6.33 -22.50
N PRO A 179 -9.38 -7.38 -22.92
CA PRO A 179 -10.79 -7.51 -22.55
C PRO A 179 -10.97 -7.69 -21.03
N LEU A 180 -10.07 -8.40 -20.37
CA LEU A 180 -10.07 -8.50 -18.90
C LEU A 180 -9.82 -7.14 -18.24
N GLY A 181 -9.08 -6.23 -18.86
CA GLY A 181 -8.82 -4.89 -18.34
C GLY A 181 -10.08 -4.02 -18.31
N VAL A 182 -10.90 -4.10 -19.36
CA VAL A 182 -12.20 -3.40 -19.40
C VAL A 182 -13.13 -3.93 -18.30
N LEU A 183 -13.24 -5.26 -18.20
CA LEU A 183 -14.05 -5.90 -17.15
C LEU A 183 -13.48 -5.59 -15.74
N GLY A 184 -12.17 -5.67 -15.59
CA GLY A 184 -11.46 -5.40 -14.34
C GLY A 184 -11.66 -3.98 -13.85
N LEU A 185 -11.68 -2.99 -14.76
CA LEU A 185 -12.03 -1.62 -14.41
C LEU A 185 -13.49 -1.49 -13.95
N ALA A 186 -14.43 -2.13 -14.63
CA ALA A 186 -15.84 -2.12 -14.22
C ALA A 186 -16.04 -2.75 -12.83
N VAL A 187 -15.38 -3.89 -12.57
CA VAL A 187 -15.40 -4.57 -11.27
C VAL A 187 -14.69 -3.74 -10.20
N ALA A 188 -13.54 -3.11 -10.50
CA ALA A 188 -12.86 -2.19 -9.59
C ALA A 188 -13.78 -1.05 -9.16
N VAL A 189 -14.39 -0.36 -10.13
CA VAL A 189 -15.34 0.73 -9.87
C VAL A 189 -16.54 0.27 -9.04
N ALA A 190 -17.06 -0.94 -9.27
CA ALA A 190 -18.12 -1.52 -8.45
C ALA A 190 -17.64 -1.80 -7.02
N SER A 191 -16.43 -2.37 -6.86
CA SER A 191 -15.85 -2.66 -5.55
C SER A 191 -15.57 -1.39 -4.74
N TRP A 192 -15.18 -0.28 -5.39
CA TRP A 192 -14.99 1.01 -4.71
C TRP A 192 -16.27 1.58 -4.15
N ARG A 193 -17.39 1.43 -4.87
CA ARG A 193 -18.72 1.86 -4.39
C ARG A 193 -19.26 1.00 -3.26
N ALA A 194 -18.69 -0.19 -3.09
CA ALA A 194 -19.06 -1.15 -2.06
C ALA A 194 -18.00 -1.23 -0.94
N ASP A 195 -17.08 -0.27 -0.86
CA ASP A 195 -16.01 -0.22 0.16
C ASP A 195 -15.17 -1.50 0.22
N ALA A 196 -14.93 -2.10 -0.94
CA ALA A 196 -14.31 -3.41 -1.09
C ALA A 196 -13.16 -3.43 -2.11
N GLY A 197 -12.58 -2.26 -2.41
CA GLY A 197 -11.38 -2.11 -3.23
C GLY A 197 -10.18 -2.85 -2.64
N ALA A 198 -9.21 -3.20 -3.48
CA ALA A 198 -8.08 -4.07 -3.08
C ALA A 198 -7.05 -3.37 -2.20
N VAL A 199 -7.04 -2.03 -2.20
CA VAL A 199 -6.18 -1.18 -1.37
C VAL A 199 -7.05 -0.16 -0.63
N MET A 200 -6.69 0.11 0.61
CA MET A 200 -7.27 1.15 1.45
C MET A 200 -6.30 2.32 1.57
N GLU A 201 -6.79 3.53 1.33
CA GLU A 201 -6.15 4.76 1.77
C GLU A 201 -6.80 5.20 3.09
N VAL A 202 -6.04 5.20 4.17
CA VAL A 202 -6.52 5.55 5.51
C VAL A 202 -5.95 6.87 5.94
N TRP A 203 -6.80 7.83 6.30
CA TRP A 203 -6.41 9.09 6.90
C TRP A 203 -6.74 9.03 8.37
N ALA A 204 -5.70 9.09 9.21
CA ALA A 204 -5.83 9.04 10.65
C ALA A 204 -5.28 10.30 11.29
N VAL A 205 -5.88 10.76 12.38
CA VAL A 205 -5.49 12.01 13.06
C VAL A 205 -5.10 11.71 14.49
N ARG A 206 -4.05 12.39 14.99
CA ARG A 206 -3.68 12.38 16.40
C ARG A 206 -4.60 13.34 17.17
N GLU A 207 -5.35 12.85 18.13
CA GLU A 207 -6.17 13.71 18.99
C GLU A 207 -5.33 14.69 19.83
N GLU A 208 -5.89 15.87 20.07
CA GLU A 208 -5.44 16.73 21.16
C GLU A 208 -5.75 16.03 22.49
N ARG A 209 -4.73 15.83 23.33
CA ARG A 209 -4.97 15.38 24.71
C ARG A 209 -5.81 16.45 25.43
N GLY A 210 -7.14 16.24 25.48
CA GLY A 210 -8.03 16.94 26.41
C GLY A 210 -9.35 17.44 25.81
N LYS A 211 -10.38 16.57 25.81
CA LYS A 211 -11.75 16.86 26.29
C LYS A 211 -12.37 15.55 26.81
N GLY A 212 -11.83 15.04 27.92
CA GLY A 212 -12.48 14.06 28.78
C GLY A 212 -12.91 14.74 30.06
#